data_AF-A0A963PMU1-F1
#
_entry.id   AF-A0A963PMU1-F1
#
_cell.length_a   1.000
_cell.length_b   1.000
_cell.length_c   1.000
_cell.angle_alpha   90.00
_cell.angle_beta   90.00
_cell.angle_gamma   90.00
#
_symmetry.space_group_name_H-M   'P 1'
#
loop_
_entity.id
_entity.type
_entity.pdbx_description
1 polymer ?
#
loop_
_entity_poly.entity_id
_entity_poly.type
_entity_poly.pdbx_seq_one_letter_code
_entity_poly.pdbx_strand_id
1 'polypeptide(L)'
;MKVLDLRCAQDHRFEGWFASDEDEASQRARGLLACPLCGDADVQKLPSAPRLNLSSARAAETTSVTHALPAPDDPQAMWLRAMRKLMANTEDVGVRFPEEARRIHYGEVPVRGIRGQASADDAKALADEGIEVMALPVPDALKGPVQ
;
A
#
# COMPACT_ATOMS: atom_id res chain seq x y z
N MET A 1 -2.54 22.11 18.63
CA MET A 1 -2.33 21.30 17.41
C MET A 1 -0.84 21.14 17.19
N LYS A 2 -0.34 19.91 17.26
CA LYS A 2 1.06 19.52 17.04
C LYS A 2 1.10 18.43 15.99
N VAL A 3 2.06 18.52 15.09
CA VAL A 3 2.37 17.45 14.13
C VAL A 3 3.57 16.69 14.68
N LEU A 4 3.42 15.38 14.82
CA LEU A 4 4.45 14.49 15.36
C LEU A 4 4.77 13.41 14.34
N ASP A 5 6.06 13.12 14.18
CA ASP A 5 6.53 11.99 13.38
C ASP A 5 6.34 10.69 14.16
N LEU A 6 5.68 9.72 13.55
CA LEU A 6 5.36 8.41 14.12
C LEU A 6 5.91 7.29 13.25
N ARG A 7 6.09 6.13 13.86
CA ARG A 7 6.52 4.90 13.18
C ARG A 7 5.90 3.66 13.80
N CYS A 8 5.51 2.68 12.98
CA CYS A 8 5.06 1.38 13.47
C CYS A 8 6.17 0.32 13.55
N ALA A 9 5.87 -0.86 14.10
CA ALA A 9 6.79 -1.99 14.18
C ALA A 9 7.37 -2.45 12.82
N GLN A 10 6.69 -2.16 11.70
CA GLN A 10 7.12 -2.46 10.33
C GLN A 10 7.97 -1.34 9.68
N ASP A 11 8.49 -0.40 10.48
CA ASP A 11 9.28 0.77 10.06
C ASP A 11 8.56 1.78 9.12
N HIS A 12 7.26 1.63 8.91
CA HIS A 12 6.46 2.63 8.19
C HIS A 12 6.42 3.96 8.98
N ARG A 13 6.82 5.06 8.33
CA ARG A 13 6.82 6.41 8.90
C ARG A 13 5.61 7.21 8.42
N PHE A 14 4.98 7.94 9.32
CA PHE A 14 3.82 8.78 9.03
C PHE A 14 3.68 9.90 10.05
N GLU A 15 2.89 10.92 9.73
CA GLU A 15 2.64 12.06 10.60
C GLU A 15 1.28 11.93 11.31
N GLY A 16 1.23 12.30 12.59
CA GLY A 16 -0.01 12.37 13.37
C GLY A 16 -0.27 13.78 13.90
N TRP A 17 -1.54 14.19 13.88
CA TRP A 17 -1.98 15.51 14.31
C TRP A 17 -2.70 15.42 15.65
N PHE A 18 -2.13 16.04 16.68
CA PHE A 18 -2.59 15.90 18.06
C PHE A 18 -2.86 17.25 18.72
N ALA A 19 -3.73 17.26 19.74
CA ALA A 19 -3.99 18.49 20.48
C ALA A 19 -2.74 18.95 21.25
N SER A 20 -2.05 18.01 21.91
CA SER A 20 -0.81 18.18 22.67
C SER A 20 0.06 16.90 22.65
N ASP A 21 1.23 16.94 23.30
CA ASP A 21 2.07 15.72 23.47
C ASP A 21 1.43 14.75 24.48
N GLU A 22 0.76 15.24 25.52
CA GLU A 22 0.01 14.37 26.46
C GLU A 22 -1.16 13.65 25.79
N ASP A 23 -1.85 14.32 24.86
CA ASP A 23 -2.95 13.73 24.09
C ASP A 23 -2.45 12.55 23.25
N GLU A 24 -1.33 12.72 22.55
CA GLU A 24 -0.69 11.66 21.76
C GLU A 24 -0.25 10.48 22.64
N ALA A 25 0.39 10.76 23.78
CA ALA A 25 0.78 9.72 24.74
C ALA A 25 -0.43 8.96 25.31
N SER A 26 -1.52 9.67 25.62
CA SER A 26 -2.78 9.08 26.09
C SER A 26 -3.44 8.19 25.04
N GLN A 27 -3.49 8.64 23.79
CA GLN A 27 -4.05 7.87 22.68
C GLN A 27 -3.22 6.61 22.39
N ARG A 28 -1.88 6.71 22.44
CA ARG A 28 -0.99 5.55 22.32
C ARG A 28 -1.21 4.54 23.45
N ALA A 29 -1.26 5.00 24.70
CA ALA A 29 -1.47 4.14 25.86
C ALA A 29 -2.82 3.40 25.83
N ARG A 30 -3.82 4.01 25.18
CA ARG A 30 -5.15 3.42 24.96
C ARG A 30 -5.25 2.57 23.70
N GLY A 31 -4.16 2.43 22.92
CA GLY A 31 -4.14 1.66 21.68
C GLY A 31 -5.03 2.26 20.58
N LEU A 32 -5.26 3.57 20.59
CA LEU A 32 -6.10 4.26 19.60
C LEU A 32 -5.33 4.70 18.35
N LEU A 33 -4.01 4.52 18.35
CA LEU A 33 -3.16 4.85 17.21
C LEU A 33 -2.93 3.58 16.39
N ALA A 34 -3.12 3.68 15.08
CA ALA A 34 -2.84 2.61 14.14
C ALA A 34 -2.06 3.15 12.95
N CYS A 35 -1.18 2.33 12.41
CA CYS A 35 -0.46 2.64 11.19
C CYS A 35 -1.43 2.69 10.00
N PRO A 36 -1.46 3.78 9.21
CA PRO A 36 -2.36 3.88 8.06
C PRO A 36 -1.97 2.95 6.91
N LEU A 37 -0.76 2.35 6.95
CA LEU A 37 -0.24 1.49 5.90
C LEU A 37 -0.51 0.00 6.16
N CYS A 38 -0.42 -0.44 7.41
CA CYS A 38 -0.56 -1.86 7.77
C CYS A 38 -1.58 -2.14 8.87
N GLY A 39 -2.17 -1.12 9.48
CA GLY A 39 -3.13 -1.27 10.59
C GLY A 39 -2.49 -1.67 11.93
N ASP A 40 -1.16 -1.79 11.99
CA ASP A 40 -0.45 -2.15 13.22
C ASP A 40 -0.62 -1.06 14.30
N ALA A 41 -0.96 -1.49 15.51
CA ALA A 41 -1.23 -0.60 16.65
C ALA A 41 0.03 -0.27 17.48
N ASP A 42 1.17 -0.93 17.23
CA ASP A 42 2.44 -0.61 17.89
C ASP A 42 3.08 0.59 17.19
N VAL A 43 2.62 1.77 17.58
CA VAL A 43 3.04 3.07 17.03
C VAL A 43 3.88 3.85 18.04
N GLN A 44 5.10 4.19 17.64
CA GLN A 44 6.07 4.91 18.45
C GLN A 44 6.33 6.30 17.87
N LYS A 45 6.45 7.29 18.76
CA LYS A 45 6.83 8.66 18.43
C LYS A 45 8.33 8.74 18.15
N LEU A 46 8.71 9.38 17.04
CA LEU A 46 10.10 9.65 16.73
C LEU A 46 10.64 10.88 17.49
N PRO A 47 11.93 10.88 17.85
CA PRO A 47 12.56 12.06 18.41
C PRO A 47 12.64 13.17 17.35
N SER A 48 12.12 14.36 17.67
CA SER A 48 12.32 15.54 16.83
C SER A 48 13.74 16.05 17.02
N ALA A 49 14.56 16.04 15.96
CA ALA A 49 15.92 16.55 16.05
C ALA A 49 15.91 18.08 16.22
N PRO A 50 16.53 18.65 17.29
CA PRO A 50 16.71 20.09 17.38
C PRO A 50 17.62 20.55 16.24
N ARG A 51 17.17 21.55 15.48
CA ARG A 51 17.99 22.18 14.45
C ARG A 51 19.11 22.98 15.11
N LEU A 52 20.27 22.34 15.28
CA LEU A 52 21.49 23.01 15.75
C LEU A 52 22.02 23.90 14.61
N ASN A 53 21.87 25.22 14.74
CA ASN A 53 22.51 26.18 13.85
C ASN A 53 24.01 26.28 14.17
N LEU A 54 24.79 25.30 13.72
CA LEU A 54 26.25 25.32 13.83
C LEU A 54 26.84 26.05 12.62
N SER A 55 26.88 27.38 12.69
CA SER A 55 27.57 28.24 11.72
C SER A 55 29.09 28.22 11.93
N SER A 56 29.74 27.05 11.76
CA SER A 56 31.18 26.89 11.47
C SER A 56 31.60 25.41 11.61
N ALA A 57 31.12 24.54 10.72
CA ALA A 57 31.80 23.28 10.40
C ALA A 57 31.26 22.79 9.04
N ARG A 58 31.94 23.16 7.97
CA ARG A 58 31.65 22.65 6.63
C ARG A 58 32.22 21.24 6.53
N ALA A 59 31.35 20.23 6.56
CA ALA A 59 31.33 19.06 5.68
C ALA A 59 30.51 17.92 6.31
N ALA A 60 29.26 17.79 5.89
CA ALA A 60 28.65 16.51 5.51
C ALA A 60 27.24 16.80 5.02
N GLU A 61 27.10 16.72 3.70
CA GLU A 61 25.90 16.28 2.99
C GLU A 61 24.60 17.00 3.34
N THR A 62 24.33 18.00 2.50
CA THR A 62 22.99 18.32 2.06
C THR A 62 22.33 17.04 1.54
N THR A 63 21.71 16.25 2.41
CA THR A 63 20.67 15.32 1.97
C THR A 63 19.49 16.22 1.65
N SER A 64 19.53 16.75 0.43
CA SER A 64 18.34 17.03 -0.35
C SER A 64 17.27 16.02 0.03
N VAL A 65 16.05 16.50 0.23
CA VAL A 65 14.84 15.70 0.12
C VAL A 65 14.82 15.14 -1.31
N THR A 66 15.67 14.16 -1.58
CA THR A 66 15.37 13.17 -2.59
C THR A 66 14.17 12.49 -2.00
N HIS A 67 13.01 12.74 -2.61
CA HIS A 67 12.05 11.67 -2.81
C HIS A 67 12.91 10.45 -3.12
N ALA A 68 13.10 9.56 -2.13
CA ALA A 68 13.91 8.39 -2.33
C ALA A 68 13.14 7.63 -3.40
N LEU A 69 13.57 7.78 -4.65
CA LEU A 69 13.28 6.83 -5.70
C LEU A 69 13.61 5.50 -5.03
N PRO A 70 12.62 4.63 -4.81
CA PRO A 70 12.87 3.45 -4.03
C PRO A 70 14.07 2.75 -4.66
N ALA A 71 15.03 2.37 -3.81
CA ALA A 71 16.19 1.61 -4.23
C ALA A 71 15.70 0.50 -5.17
N PRO A 72 16.40 0.23 -6.29
CA PRO A 72 15.95 -0.74 -7.28
C PRO A 72 15.70 -2.14 -6.71
N ASP A 73 16.20 -2.41 -5.50
CA ASP A 73 16.16 -3.70 -4.81
C ASP A 73 15.20 -3.74 -3.61
N ASP A 74 14.37 -2.71 -3.38
CA ASP A 74 13.32 -2.79 -2.36
C ASP A 74 12.17 -3.69 -2.87
N PRO A 75 11.94 -4.88 -2.28
CA PRO A 75 10.89 -5.81 -2.72
C PRO A 75 9.50 -5.18 -2.64
N GLN A 76 9.25 -4.26 -1.71
CA GLN A 76 7.97 -3.56 -1.60
C GLN A 76 7.78 -2.60 -2.77
N ALA A 77 8.80 -1.84 -3.13
CA ALA A 77 8.75 -0.95 -4.28
C ALA A 77 8.63 -1.70 -5.61
N MET A 78 9.30 -2.85 -5.75
CA MET A 78 9.13 -3.72 -6.92
C MET A 78 7.70 -4.24 -7.03
N TRP A 79 7.11 -4.69 -5.92
CA TRP A 79 5.73 -5.14 -5.86
C TRP A 79 4.75 -4.02 -6.26
N LEU A 80 4.91 -2.82 -5.73
CA LEU A 80 4.05 -1.67 -6.07
C LEU A 80 4.16 -1.27 -7.55
N ARG A 81 5.37 -1.29 -8.12
CA ARG A 81 5.58 -1.05 -9.56
C ARG A 81 4.92 -2.13 -10.40
N ALA A 82 5.04 -3.39 -10.01
CA ALA A 82 4.40 -4.52 -10.69
C ALA A 82 2.86 -4.41 -10.63
N MET A 83 2.29 -4.12 -9.46
CA MET A 83 0.85 -3.90 -9.30
C MET A 83 0.36 -2.73 -10.17
N ARG A 84 1.07 -1.60 -10.18
CA ARG A 84 0.72 -0.45 -11.03
C ARG A 84 0.74 -0.81 -12.51
N LYS A 85 1.75 -1.57 -12.95
CA LYS A 85 1.85 -2.04 -14.33
C LYS A 85 0.72 -3.01 -14.67
N LEU A 86 0.34 -3.90 -13.75
CA LEU A 86 -0.78 -4.81 -13.95
C LEU A 86 -2.09 -4.02 -14.11
N MET A 87 -2.39 -3.11 -13.17
CA MET A 87 -3.59 -2.27 -13.22
C MET A 87 -3.67 -1.42 -14.50
N ALA A 88 -2.54 -0.93 -15.03
CA ALA A 88 -2.51 -0.13 -16.25
C ALA A 88 -2.72 -0.94 -17.54
N ASN A 89 -2.37 -2.23 -17.52
CA ASN A 89 -2.45 -3.10 -18.70
C ASN A 89 -3.65 -4.08 -18.67
N THR A 90 -4.47 -4.03 -17.62
CA THR A 90 -5.65 -4.89 -17.47
C THR A 90 -6.91 -4.06 -17.23
N GLU A 91 -7.99 -4.43 -17.88
CA GLU A 91 -9.31 -3.83 -17.67
C GLU A 91 -10.02 -4.44 -16.46
N ASP A 92 -10.64 -3.59 -15.63
CA ASP A 92 -11.45 -4.04 -14.50
C ASP A 92 -12.89 -4.34 -14.95
N VAL A 93 -13.23 -5.63 -15.02
CA VAL A 93 -14.57 -6.11 -15.39
C VAL A 93 -15.44 -6.41 -14.16
N GLY A 94 -14.93 -6.18 -12.94
CA GLY A 94 -15.66 -6.37 -11.69
C GLY A 94 -16.21 -7.78 -11.53
N VAL A 95 -17.47 -7.91 -11.13
CA VAL A 95 -18.17 -9.20 -10.90
C VAL A 95 -18.35 -10.04 -12.17
N ARG A 96 -18.18 -9.45 -13.36
CA ARG A 96 -18.33 -10.15 -14.65
C ARG A 96 -17.08 -10.91 -15.07
N PHE A 97 -16.10 -11.01 -14.19
CA PHE A 97 -14.82 -11.65 -14.50
C PHE A 97 -14.97 -13.10 -14.98
N PRO A 98 -15.79 -13.96 -14.35
CA PRO A 98 -15.92 -15.35 -14.80
C PRO A 98 -16.48 -15.46 -16.22
N GLU A 99 -17.50 -14.65 -16.56
CA GLU A 99 -18.07 -14.66 -17.91
C GLU A 99 -17.10 -14.09 -18.93
N GLU A 100 -16.46 -12.95 -18.66
CA GLU A 100 -15.50 -12.34 -19.59
C GLU A 100 -14.28 -13.25 -19.83
N ALA A 101 -13.80 -13.95 -18.81
CA ALA A 101 -12.70 -14.91 -18.94
C ALA A 101 -13.06 -16.06 -19.90
N ARG A 102 -14.27 -16.61 -19.77
CA ARG A 102 -14.80 -17.63 -20.70
C ARG A 102 -14.92 -17.10 -22.12
N ARG A 103 -15.48 -15.91 -22.30
CA ARG A 103 -15.64 -15.27 -23.62
C ARG A 103 -14.31 -15.06 -24.33
N ILE A 104 -13.26 -14.69 -23.59
CA ILE A 104 -11.90 -14.59 -24.13
C ILE A 104 -11.35 -15.97 -24.49
N HIS A 105 -11.52 -16.97 -23.62
CA HIS A 105 -11.03 -18.34 -23.85
C HIS A 105 -11.67 -19.01 -25.07
N TYR A 106 -12.98 -18.86 -25.25
CA TYR A 106 -13.71 -19.42 -26.40
C TYR A 106 -13.61 -18.53 -27.67
N GLY A 107 -12.90 -17.40 -27.61
CA GLY A 107 -12.67 -16.52 -28.76
C GLY A 107 -13.89 -15.70 -29.19
N GLU A 108 -14.89 -15.53 -28.33
CA GLU A 108 -16.04 -14.65 -28.58
C GLU A 108 -15.66 -13.17 -28.58
N VAL A 109 -14.60 -12.82 -27.86
CA VAL A 109 -14.05 -11.46 -27.78
C VAL A 109 -12.53 -11.47 -27.97
N PRO A 110 -11.93 -10.33 -28.39
CA PRO A 110 -10.47 -10.23 -28.53
C PRO A 110 -9.73 -10.49 -27.20
N VAL A 111 -8.57 -11.14 -27.30
CA VAL A 111 -7.68 -11.37 -26.16
C VAL A 111 -7.17 -10.04 -25.60
N ARG A 112 -7.42 -9.82 -24.32
CA ARG A 112 -7.04 -8.62 -23.56
C ARG A 112 -6.84 -8.98 -22.09
N GLY A 113 -5.99 -8.22 -21.38
CA GLY A 113 -5.83 -8.40 -19.94
C GLY A 113 -7.09 -7.95 -19.22
N ILE A 114 -7.70 -8.83 -18.42
CA ILE A 114 -8.85 -8.50 -17.57
C ILE A 114 -8.54 -8.82 -16.11
N ARG A 115 -9.14 -8.04 -15.21
CA ARG A 115 -9.13 -8.25 -13.77
C ARG A 115 -10.54 -8.04 -13.23
N GLY A 116 -10.87 -8.69 -12.12
CA GLY A 116 -12.17 -8.51 -11.50
C GLY A 116 -12.35 -9.43 -10.30
N GLN A 117 -13.60 -9.74 -10.00
CA GLN A 117 -14.01 -10.47 -8.80
C GLN A 117 -14.55 -11.83 -9.23
N ALA A 118 -14.10 -12.88 -8.56
CA ALA A 118 -14.60 -14.24 -8.72
C ALA A 118 -14.74 -14.86 -7.32
N SER A 119 -15.80 -15.65 -7.13
CA SER A 119 -15.90 -16.48 -5.93
C SER A 119 -14.88 -17.63 -6.00
N ALA A 120 -14.67 -18.33 -4.88
CA ALA A 120 -13.83 -19.52 -4.86
C ALA A 120 -14.36 -20.62 -5.79
N ASP A 121 -15.69 -20.76 -5.87
CA ASP A 121 -16.34 -21.73 -6.75
C ASP A 121 -16.18 -21.34 -8.23
N ASP A 122 -16.30 -20.05 -8.56
CA ASP A 122 -16.07 -19.56 -9.92
C ASP A 122 -14.61 -19.77 -10.35
N ALA A 123 -13.66 -19.43 -9.49
CA ALA A 123 -12.23 -19.62 -9.78
C ALA A 123 -11.90 -21.10 -10.02
N LYS A 124 -12.54 -22.02 -9.27
CA LYS A 124 -12.40 -23.45 -9.48
C LYS A 124 -13.03 -23.90 -10.80
N ALA A 125 -14.24 -23.44 -11.11
CA ALA A 125 -14.91 -23.77 -12.37
C ALA A 125 -14.09 -23.31 -13.58
N LEU A 126 -13.52 -22.11 -13.52
CA LEU A 126 -12.61 -21.60 -14.56
C LEU A 126 -11.38 -22.51 -14.72
N ALA A 127 -10.76 -22.95 -13.63
CA ALA A 127 -9.62 -23.85 -13.68
C ALA A 127 -9.98 -25.23 -14.26
N ASP A 128 -11.15 -25.78 -13.90
CA ASP A 128 -11.66 -27.06 -14.42
C ASP A 128 -11.97 -26.96 -15.94
N GLU A 129 -12.37 -25.79 -16.42
CA GLU A 129 -12.55 -25.47 -17.84
C GLU A 129 -11.21 -25.23 -18.59
N GLY A 130 -10.07 -25.19 -17.88
CA GLY A 130 -8.75 -24.92 -18.46
C GLY A 130 -8.45 -23.43 -18.65
N ILE A 131 -9.16 -22.55 -17.96
CA ILE A 131 -8.96 -21.10 -17.96
C ILE A 131 -8.00 -20.75 -16.82
N GLU A 132 -6.77 -20.34 -17.17
CA GLU A 132 -5.77 -19.93 -16.18
C GLU A 132 -6.16 -18.60 -15.51
N VAL A 133 -6.39 -18.66 -14.20
CA VAL A 133 -6.70 -17.49 -13.36
C VAL A 133 -5.70 -17.37 -12.22
N MET A 134 -5.30 -16.13 -11.91
CA MET A 134 -4.39 -15.83 -10.80
C MET A 134 -5.11 -15.04 -9.72
N ALA A 135 -5.15 -15.58 -8.50
CA ALA A 135 -5.66 -14.87 -7.34
C ALA A 135 -4.65 -13.82 -6.88
N LEU A 136 -5.05 -12.55 -6.88
CA LEU A 136 -4.22 -11.46 -6.38
C LEU A 136 -4.53 -11.20 -4.89
N PRO A 137 -3.56 -11.30 -3.98
CA PRO A 137 -3.78 -10.96 -2.57
C PRO A 137 -3.90 -9.45 -2.44
N VAL A 138 -5.13 -8.94 -2.46
CA VAL A 138 -5.42 -7.54 -2.17
C VAL A 138 -5.74 -7.43 -0.67
N PRO A 139 -4.96 -6.67 0.12
CA PRO A 139 -5.30 -6.39 1.51
C PRO A 139 -6.71 -5.81 1.61
N ASP A 140 -7.50 -6.23 2.61
CA ASP A 140 -8.88 -5.76 2.77
C ASP A 140 -8.98 -4.22 2.89
N ALA A 141 -7.92 -3.57 3.39
CA ALA A 141 -7.79 -2.12 3.47
C ALA A 141 -7.84 -1.40 2.10
N LEU A 142 -7.56 -2.10 1.00
CA LEU A 142 -7.58 -1.57 -0.37
C LEU A 142 -8.86 -1.94 -1.15
N LYS A 143 -9.79 -2.68 -0.53
CA LYS A 143 -11.04 -3.13 -1.17
C LYS A 143 -12.19 -2.11 -1.07
N GLY A 144 -11.99 -0.98 -0.39
CA GLY A 144 -12.98 0.10 -0.23
C GLY A 144 -12.62 1.36 -1.02
N PRO A 145 -13.60 2.24 -1.30
CA PRO A 145 -13.29 3.58 -1.78
C PRO A 145 -12.43 4.31 -0.75
N VAL A 146 -11.40 4.99 -1.22
CA VAL A 146 -10.58 5.88 -0.40
C VAL A 146 -11.51 6.98 0.12
N GLN A 147 -11.81 6.96 1.42
CA GLN A 147 -12.56 8.02 2.09
C GLN A 147 -11.63 9.16 2.47
#